data_AF-A0A377DPA5-F1
#
_entry.id   AF-A0A377DPA5-F1
#
_cell.length_a   1.000
_cell.length_b   1.000
_cell.length_c   1.000
_cell.angle_alpha   90.00
_cell.angle_beta   90.00
_cell.angle_gamma   90.00
#
_symmetry.space_group_name_H-M   'P 1'
#
loop_
_entity.id
_entity.type
_entity.pdbx_description
1 polymer ?
#
loop_
_entity_poly.entity_id
_entity_poly.type
_entity_poly.pdbx_seq_one_letter_code
_entity_poly.pdbx_strand_id
1 'polypeptide(L)'
;MAFRMMRYSIAAMQNHLDAGYKELPLVLPMLFYHGCRSPYPYSLCWLDEFAEPAIARKIYSSAFPLVDITVVPDDEIMQHRKMALLELIQKHIRQRDLLD
;
A
#
# COMPACT_ATOMS: atom_id res chain seq x y z
N MET A 1 5.95 12.56 12.60
CA MET A 1 5.00 13.63 12.15
C MET A 1 4.68 13.47 10.67
N ALA A 2 5.69 13.11 9.87
CA ALA A 2 5.52 12.87 8.46
C ALA A 2 4.43 11.81 8.15
N PHE A 3 4.36 10.72 8.94
CA PHE A 3 3.28 9.73 8.74
C PHE A 3 1.88 10.31 8.96
N ARG A 4 1.70 11.21 9.95
CA ARG A 4 0.42 11.90 10.15
C ARG A 4 0.07 12.81 8.98
N MET A 5 1.06 13.52 8.42
CA MET A 5 0.84 14.35 7.23
C MET A 5 0.38 13.49 6.06
N MET A 6 1.03 12.35 5.80
CA MET A 6 0.61 11.41 4.75
C MET A 6 -0.82 10.90 4.97
N ARG A 7 -1.15 10.48 6.20
CA ARG A 7 -2.49 10.01 6.57
C ARG A 7 -3.57 11.05 6.29
N TYR A 8 -3.31 12.32 6.64
CA TYR A 8 -4.27 13.40 6.39
C TYR A 8 -4.38 13.74 4.91
N SER A 9 -3.29 13.68 4.15
CA SER A 9 -3.34 13.85 2.70
C SER A 9 -4.22 12.79 2.04
N ILE A 10 -4.03 11.52 2.39
CA ILE A 10 -4.86 10.41 1.88
C ILE A 10 -6.32 10.61 2.29
N ALA A 11 -6.59 10.98 3.54
CA ALA A 11 -7.96 11.23 4.00
C ALA A 11 -8.64 12.37 3.22
N ALA A 12 -7.91 13.45 2.93
CA ALA A 12 -8.44 14.54 2.11
C ALA A 12 -8.73 14.09 0.67
N MET A 13 -7.85 13.27 0.08
CA MET A 13 -8.09 12.66 -1.23
C MET A 13 -9.31 11.75 -1.22
N GLN A 14 -9.48 10.92 -0.19
CA GLN A 14 -10.63 10.02 -0.06
C GLN A 14 -11.94 10.81 0.06
N ASN A 15 -11.98 11.83 0.92
CA ASN A 15 -13.14 12.70 1.06
C ASN A 15 -13.54 13.36 -0.27
N HIS A 16 -12.57 13.66 -1.13
CA HIS A 16 -12.85 14.18 -2.48
C HIS A 16 -13.53 13.13 -3.37
N LEU A 17 -13.06 11.87 -3.35
CA LEU A 17 -13.73 10.80 -4.08
C LEU A 17 -15.15 10.54 -3.54
N ASP A 18 -15.31 10.53 -2.21
CA ASP A 18 -16.61 10.32 -1.55
C ASP A 18 -17.63 11.42 -1.87
N ALA A 19 -17.16 12.63 -2.22
CA ALA A 19 -18.00 13.72 -2.70
C ALA A 19 -18.47 13.56 -4.17
N GLY A 20 -18.12 12.46 -4.84
CA GLY A 20 -18.57 12.11 -6.18
C GLY A 20 -17.62 12.51 -7.31
N TYR A 21 -16.43 13.02 -6.98
CA TYR A 21 -15.38 13.29 -7.96
C TYR A 21 -14.69 12.00 -8.39
N LYS A 22 -14.24 11.93 -9.65
CA LYS A 22 -13.72 10.68 -10.25
C LYS A 22 -12.21 10.51 -10.13
N GLU A 23 -11.48 11.59 -9.90
CA GLU A 23 -10.02 11.62 -9.89
C GLU A 23 -9.49 12.10 -8.54
N LEU A 24 -8.27 11.69 -8.18
CA LEU A 24 -7.63 12.14 -6.95
C LEU A 24 -7.19 13.60 -7.07
N PRO A 25 -7.42 14.45 -6.05
CA PRO A 25 -6.90 15.80 -6.03
C PRO A 25 -5.41 15.78 -5.62
N LEU A 26 -4.64 16.75 -6.11
CA LEU A 26 -3.30 17.00 -5.58
C LEU A 26 -3.40 17.67 -4.21
N VAL A 27 -2.93 17.00 -3.17
CA VAL A 27 -2.90 17.54 -1.79
C VAL A 27 -1.46 17.85 -1.42
N LEU A 28 -1.19 19.11 -1.05
CA LEU A 28 0.12 19.56 -0.57
C LEU A 28 0.17 19.54 0.97
N PRO A 29 0.83 18.57 1.61
CA PRO A 29 0.99 18.57 3.05
C PRO A 29 2.06 19.59 3.47
N MET A 30 1.67 20.60 4.24
CA MET A 30 2.59 21.61 4.80
C MET A 30 2.54 21.59 6.33
N LEU A 31 3.70 21.73 6.96
CA LEU A 31 3.85 21.84 8.41
C LEU A 31 4.39 23.22 8.77
N PHE A 32 3.57 24.03 9.45
CA PHE A 32 4.03 25.27 10.09
C PHE A 32 4.59 24.93 11.47
N TYR A 33 5.88 25.15 11.68
CA TYR A 33 6.57 24.82 12.92
C TYR A 33 7.07 26.08 13.63
N HIS A 34 6.76 26.20 14.92
CA HIS A 34 7.22 27.27 15.81
C HIS A 34 7.54 26.70 17.20
N GLY A 35 8.47 25.74 17.25
CA GLY A 35 8.93 25.16 18.52
C GLY A 35 10.29 25.70 18.96
N CYS A 36 10.70 25.34 20.19
CA CYS A 36 11.93 25.84 20.81
C CYS A 36 13.23 25.41 20.10
N ARG A 37 13.22 24.32 19.32
CA ARG A 37 14.40 23.78 18.63
C ARG A 37 14.37 24.12 17.15
N SER A 38 15.32 24.92 16.67
CA SER A 38 15.43 25.33 15.27
C SER A 38 16.82 24.98 14.69
N PRO A 39 16.91 24.46 13.46
CA PRO A 39 15.80 24.08 12.57
C PRO A 39 15.02 22.85 13.09
N TYR A 40 13.83 22.60 12.50
CA TYR A 40 13.02 21.43 12.84
C TYR A 40 13.86 20.15 12.73
N PRO A 41 14.00 19.34 13.80
CA PRO A 41 15.05 18.32 13.88
C PRO A 41 14.64 16.94 13.37
N TYR A 42 13.39 16.75 12.91
CA TYR A 42 12.86 15.44 12.52
C TYR A 42 12.64 15.36 11.01
N SER A 43 12.68 14.15 10.45
CA SER A 43 12.38 13.95 9.03
C SER A 43 10.93 14.31 8.69
N LEU A 44 10.74 14.93 7.52
CA LEU A 44 9.43 15.14 6.89
C LEU A 44 9.10 14.08 5.83
N CYS A 45 10.02 13.13 5.57
CA CYS A 45 9.75 11.99 4.71
C CYS A 45 9.19 10.85 5.56
N TRP A 46 7.93 10.48 5.35
CA TRP A 46 7.25 9.44 6.14
C TRP A 46 7.90 8.06 5.98
N LEU A 47 8.63 7.83 4.89
CA LEU A 47 9.36 6.59 4.62
C LEU A 47 10.57 6.40 5.54
N ASP A 48 11.08 7.47 6.16
CA ASP A 48 12.16 7.36 7.15
C ASP A 48 11.66 6.85 8.51
N GLU A 49 10.34 6.78 8.72
CA GLU A 49 9.75 6.27 9.97
C GLU A 49 9.73 4.72 10.02
N PHE A 50 10.08 4.01 8.93
CA PHE A 50 10.21 2.55 8.91
C PHE A 50 11.54 2.06 9.51
N ALA A 51 11.54 0.86 10.08
CA ALA A 51 12.77 0.19 10.53
C ALA A 51 13.77 -0.02 9.39
N GLU A 52 13.29 -0.25 8.16
CA GLU A 52 14.10 -0.39 6.95
C GLU A 52 13.64 0.59 5.84
N PRO A 53 14.10 1.87 5.88
CA PRO A 53 13.64 2.90 4.95
C PRO A 53 13.93 2.60 3.47
N ALA A 54 15.02 1.87 3.18
CA ALA A 54 15.39 1.50 1.81
C ALA A 54 14.35 0.56 1.18
N ILE A 55 13.85 -0.42 1.94
CA ILE A 55 12.81 -1.33 1.49
C ILE A 55 11.49 -0.58 1.34
N ALA A 56 11.14 0.26 2.31
CA ALA A 56 9.91 1.07 2.26
C ALA A 56 9.87 1.95 1.00
N ARG A 57 10.97 2.62 0.65
CA ARG A 57 11.06 3.41 -0.59
C ARG A 57 10.80 2.55 -1.82
N LYS A 58 11.44 1.38 -1.94
CA LYS A 58 11.24 0.47 -3.08
C LYS A 58 9.76 0.09 -3.25
N ILE A 59 9.06 -0.20 -2.15
CA ILE A 59 7.66 -0.64 -2.17
C ILE A 59 6.71 0.52 -2.45
N TYR A 60 6.88 1.66 -1.78
CA TYR A 60 5.90 2.75 -1.80
C TYR A 60 6.14 3.82 -2.87
N SER A 61 7.27 3.78 -3.57
CA SER A 61 7.57 4.70 -4.69
C SER A 61 7.49 4.05 -6.06
N SER A 62 6.96 2.83 -6.15
CA SER A 62 6.77 2.09 -7.40
C SER A 62 5.35 1.55 -7.50
N ALA A 63 4.99 0.98 -8.64
CA ALA A 63 3.72 0.29 -8.77
C ALA A 63 3.66 -0.83 -7.72
N PHE A 64 2.51 -0.96 -7.05
CA PHE A 64 2.32 -2.05 -6.10
C PHE A 64 2.48 -3.39 -6.81
N PRO A 65 3.19 -4.36 -6.21
CA PRO A 65 3.32 -5.67 -6.80
C PRO A 65 1.94 -6.32 -6.92
N LEU A 66 1.61 -6.78 -8.12
CA LEU A 66 0.42 -7.57 -8.40
C LEU A 66 0.87 -9.02 -8.64
N VAL A 67 0.34 -9.94 -7.85
CA VAL A 67 0.50 -11.38 -8.07
C VAL A 67 -0.78 -11.88 -8.71
N ASP A 68 -0.74 -12.19 -10.01
CA ASP A 68 -1.87 -12.74 -10.73
C ASP A 68 -1.88 -14.27 -10.61
N ILE A 69 -2.61 -14.78 -9.61
CA ILE A 69 -2.71 -16.22 -9.36
C ILE A 69 -3.46 -16.98 -10.47
N THR A 70 -4.19 -16.28 -11.35
CA THR A 70 -4.96 -16.94 -12.42
C THR A 70 -4.07 -17.59 -13.48
N VAL A 71 -2.89 -17.00 -13.71
CA VAL A 71 -1.92 -17.48 -14.70
C VAL A 71 -0.88 -18.43 -14.11
N VAL A 72 -0.79 -18.56 -12.78
CA VAL A 72 0.16 -19.45 -12.11
C VAL A 72 -0.37 -20.90 -12.18
N PRO A 73 0.39 -21.86 -12.74
CA PRO A 73 -0.01 -23.27 -12.77
C PRO A 73 -0.21 -23.85 -11.36
N ASP A 74 -1.17 -24.76 -11.20
CA ASP A 74 -1.45 -25.37 -9.89
C ASP A 74 -0.24 -26.12 -9.33
N ASP A 75 0.55 -26.78 -10.18
CA ASP A 75 1.79 -27.46 -9.78
C ASP A 75 2.84 -26.50 -9.21
N GLU A 76 2.86 -25.24 -9.67
CA GLU A 76 3.74 -24.19 -9.15
C GLU A 76 3.20 -23.68 -7.81
N ILE A 77 1.88 -23.46 -7.70
CA ILE A 77 1.22 -23.08 -6.44
C ILE A 77 1.47 -24.13 -5.35
N MET A 78 1.44 -25.42 -5.69
CA MET A 78 1.71 -26.52 -4.76
C MET A 78 3.12 -26.48 -4.15
N GLN A 79 4.06 -25.74 -4.75
CA GLN A 79 5.40 -25.52 -4.20
C GLN A 79 5.41 -24.47 -3.07
N HIS A 80 4.35 -23.66 -2.93
CA HIS A 80 4.25 -22.56 -1.95
C HIS A 80 3.91 -23.03 -0.52
N ARG A 81 4.04 -24.34 -0.25
CA ARG A 81 3.88 -24.99 1.08
C ARG A 81 2.60 -24.56 1.79
N LYS A 82 2.72 -23.69 2.80
CA LYS A 82 1.59 -23.26 3.65
C LYS A 82 0.63 -22.31 2.94
N MET A 83 1.10 -21.61 1.91
CA MET A 83 0.27 -20.65 1.16
C MET A 83 -0.47 -21.30 -0.02
N ALA A 84 -0.02 -22.48 -0.46
CA ALA A 84 -0.57 -23.20 -1.61
C ALA A 84 -2.09 -23.36 -1.54
N LEU A 85 -2.62 -23.74 -0.37
CA LEU A 85 -4.07 -23.94 -0.21
C LEU A 85 -4.86 -22.62 -0.34
N LEU A 86 -4.37 -21.53 0.26
CA LEU A 86 -5.04 -20.23 0.18
C LEU A 86 -5.03 -19.69 -1.25
N GLU A 87 -3.92 -19.88 -1.94
CA GLU A 87 -3.75 -19.50 -3.34
C GLU A 87 -4.65 -20.32 -4.27
N LEU A 88 -4.76 -21.64 -4.07
CA LEU A 88 -5.68 -22.48 -4.83
C LEU A 88 -7.15 -22.12 -4.59
N ILE A 89 -7.53 -21.87 -3.32
CA ILE A 89 -8.89 -21.42 -2.99
C ILE A 89 -9.17 -20.07 -3.66
N GLN A 90 -8.22 -19.13 -3.60
CA GLN A 90 -8.38 -17.82 -4.21
C GLN A 90 -8.47 -17.92 -5.74
N LYS A 91 -7.62 -18.73 -6.36
CA LYS A 91 -7.61 -18.97 -7.81
C LYS A 91 -8.94 -19.52 -8.28
N HIS A 92 -9.51 -20.47 -7.54
CA HIS A 92 -10.74 -21.16 -7.90
C HIS A 92 -12.00 -20.62 -7.20
N ILE A 93 -11.96 -19.40 -6.64
CA ILE A 93 -13.08 -18.83 -5.86
C ILE A 93 -14.41 -18.74 -6.65
N ARG A 94 -14.34 -18.82 -7.99
CA ARG A 94 -15.51 -18.78 -8.89
C ARG A 94 -15.90 -20.16 -9.45
N GLN A 95 -15.11 -21.20 -9.22
CA GLN A 95 -15.45 -22.58 -9.61
C GLN A 95 -16.23 -23.23 -8.47
N ARG A 96 -17.44 -23.70 -8.76
CA ARG A 96 -18.31 -24.36 -7.76
C ARG A 96 -17.93 -25.83 -7.56
N ASP A 97 -17.51 -26.49 -8.63
CA ASP A 97 -17.08 -27.88 -8.61
C ASP A 97 -15.60 -27.94 -9.04
N LEU A 98 -14.75 -28.42 -8.13
CA LEU A 98 -13.30 -28.58 -8.32
C LEU A 98 -12.93 -29.98 -8.83
N LEU A 99 -13.92 -30.83 -9.13
CA LEU A 99 -13.76 -32.27 -9.37
C LEU A 99 -14.32 -32.76 -10.72
N ASP A 100 -14.58 -31.85 -11.67
CA ASP A 100 -14.89 -32.20 -13.06
C ASP A 100 -13.65 -32.13 -13.95
#